data_AF-A0A9D9CR90-F1
#
_entry.id   AF-A0A9D9CR90-F1
#
_cell.length_a   1.000
_cell.length_b   1.000
_cell.length_c   1.000
_cell.angle_alpha   90.00
_cell.angle_beta   90.00
_cell.angle_gamma   90.00
#
_symmetry.space_group_name_H-M   'P 1'
#
loop_
_entity.id
_entity.type
_entity.pdbx_description
1 polymer ?
#
loop_
_entity_poly.entity_id
_entity_poly.type
_entity_poly.pdbx_seq_one_letter_code
_entity_poly.pdbx_strand_id
1 'polypeptide(L)'
;AFSDYTHYITVKPNETYDSREAEIIFYSESEDIYETVSVVQLQKDAIIAAKSEYILEALETELSFKVSTNVEFEVQTSVDWIQLAPDTRALEEVELSFVLEKNETTANREGYIILTSENIEQKIRVVQLVRGDSNMLTITHNNKLFKAPMFTGTSVAAVIEWGDGKQDNYVMDITHEYSTQKTYTVEIQVWGADEVTLPDIVGVSQIDFTKF
;
A
#
# COMPACT_ATOMS: atom_id res chain seq x y z
N ALA A 1 32.54 -51.20 -25.60
CA ALA A 1 32.85 -49.77 -25.79
C ALA A 1 31.98 -49.00 -24.81
N PHE A 2 32.55 -48.08 -24.03
CA PHE A 2 31.74 -47.16 -23.22
C PHE A 2 31.18 -46.09 -24.16
N SER A 3 29.90 -45.78 -24.00
CA SER A 3 29.19 -44.76 -24.75
C SER A 3 28.78 -43.68 -23.76
N ASP A 4 29.13 -42.42 -24.04
CA ASP A 4 28.70 -41.29 -23.23
C ASP A 4 27.37 -40.76 -23.77
N TYR A 5 26.38 -40.64 -22.89
CA TYR A 5 25.07 -40.06 -23.20
C TYR A 5 24.86 -38.83 -22.32
N THR A 6 24.56 -37.69 -22.94
CA THR A 6 24.29 -36.43 -22.23
C THR A 6 22.81 -36.08 -22.32
N HIS A 7 22.18 -35.90 -21.16
CA HIS A 7 20.81 -35.41 -21.07
C HIS A 7 20.79 -33.94 -20.65
N TYR A 8 20.03 -33.11 -21.37
CA TYR A 8 19.83 -31.71 -21.03
C TYR A 8 18.47 -31.54 -20.37
N ILE A 9 18.48 -31.01 -19.15
CA ILE A 9 17.28 -30.81 -18.33
C ILE A 9 17.19 -29.31 -18.01
N THR A 10 16.04 -28.71 -18.32
CA THR A 10 15.79 -27.30 -18.04
C THR A 10 14.84 -27.17 -16.86
N VAL A 11 15.29 -26.48 -15.81
CA VAL A 11 14.48 -26.25 -14.61
C VAL A 11 14.00 -24.80 -14.63
N LYS A 12 12.69 -24.58 -14.49
CA LYS A 12 12.13 -23.23 -14.39
C LYS A 12 12.55 -22.58 -13.06
N PRO A 13 12.65 -21.25 -12.97
CA PRO A 13 12.86 -20.55 -11.70
C PRO A 13 11.79 -20.93 -10.67
N ASN A 14 12.15 -20.93 -9.39
CA ASN A 14 11.18 -21.03 -8.30
C ASN A 14 10.63 -19.63 -8.01
N GLU A 15 9.41 -19.36 -8.47
CA GLU A 15 8.73 -18.08 -8.23
C GLU A 15 7.81 -18.12 -7.00
N THR A 16 7.85 -19.22 -6.23
CA THR A 16 7.03 -19.41 -5.02
C THR A 16 7.87 -19.23 -3.75
N TYR A 17 7.17 -19.04 -2.63
CA TYR A 17 7.79 -18.77 -1.32
C TYR A 17 8.14 -20.03 -0.53
N ASP A 18 7.76 -21.21 -1.03
CA ASP A 18 8.21 -22.49 -0.49
C ASP A 18 9.40 -23.01 -1.29
N SER A 19 10.35 -23.64 -0.60
CA SER A 19 11.37 -24.47 -1.26
C SER A 19 10.67 -25.62 -1.98
N ARG A 20 11.16 -25.97 -3.16
CA ARG A 20 10.68 -27.14 -3.89
C ARG A 20 11.83 -28.06 -4.25
N GLU A 21 11.55 -29.35 -4.19
CA GLU A 21 12.47 -30.41 -4.57
C GLU A 21 11.85 -31.25 -5.67
N ALA A 22 12.67 -31.65 -6.64
CA ALA A 22 12.33 -32.63 -7.65
C ALA A 22 13.45 -33.65 -7.75
N GLU A 23 13.09 -34.93 -7.81
CA GLU A 23 14.03 -36.02 -8.06
C GLU A 23 13.97 -36.42 -9.53
N ILE A 24 15.15 -36.64 -10.12
CA ILE A 24 15.31 -37.15 -11.47
C ILE A 24 15.92 -38.54 -11.37
N ILE A 25 15.13 -39.55 -11.70
CA ILE A 25 15.54 -40.95 -11.58
C ILE A 25 15.95 -41.45 -12.97
N PHE A 26 17.22 -41.84 -13.10
CA PHE A 26 17.76 -42.56 -14.24
C PHE A 26 17.65 -44.05 -13.94
N TYR A 27 16.85 -44.78 -14.72
CA TYR A 27 16.60 -46.22 -14.53
C TYR A 27 17.02 -47.03 -15.76
N SER A 28 17.67 -48.17 -15.52
CA SER A 28 18.03 -49.16 -16.53
C SER A 28 17.18 -50.42 -16.34
N GLU A 29 16.21 -50.63 -17.24
CA GLU A 29 15.35 -51.82 -17.23
C GLU A 29 16.12 -53.13 -17.42
N SER A 30 17.23 -53.10 -18.16
CA SER A 30 18.01 -54.30 -18.49
C SER A 30 18.87 -54.80 -17.33
N GLU A 31 19.31 -53.89 -16.46
CA GLU A 31 20.18 -54.22 -15.32
C GLU A 31 19.49 -54.04 -13.97
N ASP A 32 18.23 -53.57 -13.97
CA ASP A 32 17.42 -53.27 -12.79
C ASP A 32 18.13 -52.34 -11.79
N ILE A 33 18.85 -51.34 -12.32
CA ILE A 33 19.58 -50.34 -11.53
C ILE A 33 18.98 -48.95 -11.75
N TYR A 34 19.01 -48.12 -10.71
CA TYR A 34 18.63 -46.71 -10.80
C TYR A 34 19.63 -45.80 -10.09
N GLU A 35 19.68 -44.55 -10.53
CA GLU A 35 20.40 -43.45 -9.92
C GLU A 35 19.50 -42.21 -9.84
N THR A 36 19.56 -41.50 -8.71
CA THR A 36 18.71 -40.34 -8.47
C THR A 36 19.56 -39.07 -8.39
N VAL A 37 19.11 -38.03 -9.10
CA VAL A 37 19.64 -36.67 -8.98
C VAL A 37 18.57 -35.79 -8.35
N SER A 38 18.84 -35.25 -7.16
CA SER A 38 17.96 -34.30 -6.48
C SER A 38 18.22 -32.87 -6.96
N VAL A 39 17.15 -32.17 -7.33
CA VAL A 39 17.17 -30.75 -7.69
C VAL A 39 16.38 -29.99 -6.64
N VAL A 40 17.10 -29.24 -5.80
CA VAL A 40 16.50 -28.38 -4.78
C VAL A 40 16.53 -26.94 -5.28
N GLN A 41 15.37 -26.28 -5.30
CA GLN A 41 15.27 -24.85 -5.52
C GLN A 41 14.76 -24.18 -4.25
N LEU A 42 15.60 -23.31 -3.68
CA LEU A 42 15.26 -22.54 -2.49
C LEU A 42 14.11 -21.55 -2.77
N GLN A 43 13.46 -21.10 -1.70
CA GLN A 43 12.40 -20.09 -1.74
C GLN A 43 12.88 -18.73 -2.26
N LYS A 44 11.95 -17.88 -2.69
CA LYS A 44 12.22 -16.48 -3.00
C LYS A 44 12.26 -15.67 -1.70
N ASP A 45 13.38 -15.02 -1.43
CA ASP A 45 13.52 -14.09 -0.31
C ASP A 45 12.59 -12.88 -0.54
N ALA A 46 11.80 -12.51 0.47
CA ALA A 46 10.83 -11.43 0.36
C ALA A 46 10.56 -10.71 1.69
N ILE A 47 10.24 -9.43 1.58
CA ILE A 47 9.74 -8.58 2.66
C ILE A 47 8.41 -7.98 2.17
N ILE A 48 7.30 -8.29 2.83
CA ILE A 48 5.97 -7.85 2.42
C ILE A 48 5.31 -7.07 3.55
N ALA A 49 4.99 -5.79 3.31
CA ALA A 49 4.21 -4.96 4.22
C ALA A 49 2.73 -4.93 3.80
N ALA A 50 1.83 -4.80 4.77
CA ALA A 50 0.38 -4.77 4.51
C ALA A 50 -0.06 -3.57 3.63
N LYS A 51 0.67 -2.46 3.68
CA LYS A 51 0.46 -1.27 2.85
C LYS A 51 1.79 -0.68 2.39
N SER A 52 1.79 -0.07 1.21
CA SER A 52 2.93 0.69 0.69
C SER A 52 2.82 2.20 0.98
N GLU A 53 1.69 2.68 1.48
CA GLU A 53 1.45 4.11 1.74
C GLU A 53 0.54 4.36 2.96
N TYR A 54 0.88 5.40 3.72
CA TYR A 54 0.06 5.98 4.79
C TYR A 54 -0.05 7.51 4.60
N ILE A 55 -1.28 8.03 4.68
CA ILE A 55 -1.57 9.46 4.73
C ILE A 55 -2.16 9.74 6.12
N LEU A 56 -1.51 10.60 6.88
CA LEU A 56 -1.80 10.84 8.28
C LEU A 56 -2.01 12.32 8.55
N GLU A 57 -2.84 12.61 9.55
CA GLU A 57 -3.04 13.96 10.06
C GLU A 57 -1.75 14.56 10.61
N ALA A 58 -1.74 15.88 10.75
CA ALA A 58 -0.63 16.62 11.32
C ALA A 58 -0.35 16.33 12.81
N LEU A 59 -1.01 15.35 13.42
CA LEU A 59 -0.91 14.99 14.82
C LEU A 59 0.22 13.98 15.08
N GLU A 60 0.71 13.96 16.30
CA GLU A 60 1.53 12.85 16.77
C GLU A 60 0.74 11.54 16.63
N THR A 61 1.35 10.53 15.99
CA THR A 61 0.67 9.29 15.63
C THR A 61 1.57 8.10 15.93
N GLU A 62 1.01 7.06 16.55
CA GLU A 62 1.62 5.74 16.61
C GLU A 62 1.16 4.93 15.40
N LEU A 63 2.10 4.53 14.55
CA LEU A 63 1.84 3.74 13.36
C LEU A 63 2.37 2.32 13.54
N SER A 64 1.47 1.34 13.61
CA SER A 64 1.82 -0.08 13.71
C SER A 64 1.32 -0.86 12.49
N PHE A 65 2.16 -1.72 11.95
CA PHE A 65 1.77 -2.64 10.89
C PHE A 65 2.61 -3.92 10.92
N LYS A 66 2.05 -4.96 10.31
CA LYS A 66 2.71 -6.26 10.20
C LYS A 66 3.51 -6.37 8.91
N VAL A 67 4.65 -7.03 9.02
CA VAL A 67 5.56 -7.40 7.94
C VAL A 67 5.71 -8.91 7.93
N SER A 68 5.38 -9.53 6.81
CA SER A 68 5.64 -10.95 6.56
C SER A 68 6.97 -11.07 5.83
N THR A 69 7.88 -11.90 6.36
CA THR A 69 9.20 -12.09 5.76
C THR A 69 9.75 -13.48 6.06
N ASN A 70 10.63 -13.96 5.19
CA ASN A 70 11.43 -15.16 5.36
C ASN A 70 12.93 -14.88 5.44
N VAL A 71 13.30 -13.59 5.54
CA VAL A 71 14.68 -13.12 5.66
C VAL A 71 14.81 -12.16 6.84
N GLU A 72 16.00 -12.06 7.40
CA GLU A 72 16.31 -10.98 8.33
C GLU A 72 16.41 -9.66 7.56
N PHE A 73 15.86 -8.58 8.12
CA PHE A 73 15.89 -7.27 7.47
C PHE A 73 16.26 -6.17 8.47
N GLU A 74 16.82 -5.10 7.94
CA GLU A 74 17.06 -3.86 8.67
C GLU A 74 15.93 -2.85 8.40
N VAL A 75 15.66 -2.01 9.39
CA VAL A 75 14.69 -0.92 9.30
C VAL A 75 15.42 0.41 9.32
N GLN A 76 15.12 1.26 8.33
CA GLN A 76 15.63 2.62 8.25
C GLN A 76 14.49 3.60 7.99
N THR A 77 14.65 4.83 8.46
CA THR A 77 13.74 5.94 8.13
C THR A 77 14.50 7.00 7.35
N SER A 78 13.87 7.61 6.36
CA SER A 78 14.50 8.66 5.54
C SER A 78 14.50 10.04 6.20
N VAL A 79 13.85 10.17 7.35
CA VAL A 79 13.54 11.43 8.05
C VAL A 79 13.56 11.21 9.56
N ASP A 80 13.79 12.27 10.32
CA ASP A 80 13.91 12.28 11.77
C ASP A 80 12.56 12.24 12.51
N TRP A 81 11.49 12.77 11.92
CA TRP A 81 10.17 12.79 12.55
C TRP A 81 9.44 11.43 12.55
N ILE A 82 10.05 10.38 11.96
CA ILE A 82 9.58 8.98 12.03
C ILE A 82 10.62 8.17 12.83
N GLN A 83 10.22 7.62 13.96
CA GLN A 83 11.11 6.86 14.86
C GLN A 83 10.58 5.46 15.12
N LEU A 84 11.45 4.44 15.00
CA LEU A 84 11.11 3.05 15.33
C LEU A 84 10.95 2.91 16.86
N ALA A 85 9.87 2.27 17.30
CA ALA A 85 9.60 2.01 18.71
C ALA A 85 10.44 0.83 19.25
N PRO A 86 10.73 0.77 20.58
CA PRO A 86 11.74 -0.14 21.13
C PRO A 86 11.42 -1.65 21.17
N ASP A 87 10.25 -2.11 20.76
CA ASP A 87 9.78 -3.49 20.99
C ASP A 87 9.24 -4.19 19.73
N THR A 88 10.13 -4.60 18.83
CA THR A 88 9.78 -5.46 17.68
C THR A 88 10.54 -6.78 17.79
N ARG A 89 9.95 -7.80 18.43
CA ARG A 89 10.52 -9.17 18.52
C ARG A 89 9.92 -10.08 17.44
N ALA A 90 10.73 -10.98 16.87
CA ALA A 90 10.42 -11.74 15.66
C ALA A 90 10.20 -13.25 15.87
N LEU A 91 9.22 -13.79 15.14
CA LEU A 91 9.30 -15.02 14.31
C LEU A 91 8.08 -15.08 13.36
N GLU A 92 8.35 -15.26 12.06
CA GLU A 92 7.43 -15.34 10.89
C GLU A 92 6.62 -14.06 10.53
N GLU A 93 6.05 -13.37 11.51
CA GLU A 93 5.29 -12.12 11.30
C GLU A 93 5.84 -11.04 12.26
N VAL A 94 6.47 -10.00 11.71
CA VAL A 94 7.08 -8.91 12.48
C VAL A 94 6.10 -7.75 12.55
N GLU A 95 5.62 -7.41 13.75
CA GLU A 95 4.91 -6.16 13.96
C GLU A 95 5.94 -5.04 14.17
N LEU A 96 5.91 -4.04 13.28
CA LEU A 96 6.72 -2.83 13.40
C LEU A 96 5.84 -1.69 13.90
N SER A 97 6.32 -0.99 14.92
CA SER A 97 5.65 0.18 15.50
C SER A 97 6.56 1.40 15.38
N PHE A 98 5.99 2.52 14.95
CA PHE A 98 6.69 3.78 14.77
C PHE A 98 5.96 4.89 15.51
N VAL A 99 6.72 5.80 16.10
CA VAL A 99 6.22 7.08 16.64
C VAL A 99 6.52 8.16 15.62
N LEU A 100 5.46 8.79 15.13
CA LEU A 100 5.54 9.89 14.17
C LEU A 100 5.24 11.18 14.92
N GLU A 101 6.22 12.09 14.94
CA GLU A 101 6.03 13.39 15.57
C GLU A 101 4.93 14.18 14.87
N LYS A 102 4.39 15.19 15.55
CA LYS A 102 3.41 16.12 14.97
C LYS A 102 4.02 16.93 13.82
N ASN A 103 3.29 17.12 12.71
CA ASN A 103 3.72 18.06 11.67
C ASN A 103 3.37 19.49 12.08
N GLU A 104 4.39 20.28 12.41
CA GLU A 104 4.22 21.70 12.75
C GLU A 104 4.52 22.66 11.61
N THR A 105 4.85 22.12 10.43
CA THR A 105 5.15 22.93 9.24
C THR A 105 3.85 23.40 8.57
N THR A 106 3.97 24.38 7.67
CA THR A 106 2.87 24.92 6.87
C THR A 106 2.67 24.17 5.55
N ALA A 107 3.28 22.99 5.42
CA ALA A 107 3.19 22.15 4.23
C ALA A 107 3.03 20.69 4.65
N ASN A 108 2.56 19.86 3.72
CA ASN A 108 2.65 18.42 3.89
C ASN A 108 4.13 18.03 3.95
N ARG A 109 4.46 17.06 4.79
CA ARG A 109 5.79 16.46 4.84
C ARG A 109 5.72 14.99 4.47
N GLU A 110 6.77 14.53 3.82
CA GLU A 110 6.88 13.17 3.31
C GLU A 110 8.14 12.52 3.89
N GLY A 111 8.03 11.23 4.21
CA GLY A 111 9.11 10.39 4.67
C GLY A 111 8.88 8.95 4.22
N TYR A 112 9.91 8.13 4.37
CA TYR A 112 9.88 6.72 4.00
C TYR A 112 10.33 5.86 5.18
N ILE A 113 9.62 4.75 5.36
CA ILE A 113 10.12 3.59 6.10
C ILE A 113 10.69 2.63 5.06
N ILE A 114 11.94 2.22 5.27
CA ILE A 114 12.72 1.43 4.31
C ILE A 114 13.12 0.14 5.01
N LEU A 115 12.70 -0.99 4.45
CA LEU A 115 13.04 -2.33 4.91
C LEU A 115 14.01 -2.94 3.91
N THR A 116 15.20 -3.35 4.36
CA THR A 116 16.25 -3.87 3.48
C THR A 116 16.81 -5.20 3.95
N SER A 117 17.01 -6.12 3.02
CA SER A 117 17.73 -7.38 3.24
C SER A 117 18.57 -7.68 2.01
N GLU A 118 19.90 -7.66 2.14
CA GLU A 118 20.86 -7.88 1.05
C GLU A 118 20.51 -7.16 -0.27
N ASN A 119 19.76 -7.83 -1.16
CA ASN A 119 19.37 -7.33 -2.48
C ASN A 119 17.87 -6.95 -2.60
N ILE A 120 17.14 -6.94 -1.48
CA ILE A 120 15.71 -6.65 -1.40
C ILE A 120 15.50 -5.32 -0.69
N GLU A 121 14.67 -4.46 -1.27
CA GLU A 121 14.24 -3.20 -0.68
C GLU A 121 12.71 -3.12 -0.76
N GLN A 122 12.06 -2.88 0.38
CA GLN A 122 10.65 -2.51 0.46
C GLN A 122 10.54 -1.11 1.05
N LYS A 123 9.98 -0.18 0.27
CA LYS A 123 9.71 1.20 0.70
C LYS A 123 8.23 1.39 1.02
N ILE A 124 7.96 2.06 2.13
CA ILE A 124 6.62 2.43 2.59
C ILE A 124 6.61 3.95 2.70
N ARG A 125 5.76 4.60 1.91
CA ARG A 125 5.62 6.06 1.87
C ARG A 125 4.74 6.53 3.02
N VAL A 126 5.17 7.56 3.73
CA VAL A 126 4.40 8.20 4.81
C VAL A 126 4.27 9.68 4.49
N VAL A 127 3.03 10.14 4.36
CA VAL A 127 2.69 11.56 4.18
C VAL A 127 2.00 12.04 5.43
N GLN A 128 2.54 13.08 6.05
CA GLN A 128 1.89 13.76 7.16
C GLN A 128 1.43 15.14 6.71
N LEU A 129 0.11 15.36 6.83
CA LEU A 129 -0.55 16.56 6.33
C LEU A 129 -0.16 17.79 7.15
N VAL A 130 -0.37 18.98 6.58
CA VAL A 130 -0.17 20.28 7.24
C VAL A 130 -1.09 20.43 8.46
N ARG A 131 -0.60 21.14 9.49
CA ARG A 131 -1.36 21.45 10.71
C ARG A 131 -2.66 22.22 10.41
N GLY A 132 -3.78 21.53 10.50
CA GLY A 132 -4.98 22.05 11.15
C GLY A 132 -5.87 23.01 10.37
N ASP A 133 -5.66 23.27 9.08
CA ASP A 133 -6.68 23.87 8.22
C ASP A 133 -7.03 22.87 7.11
N SER A 134 -7.82 21.86 7.48
CA SER A 134 -8.56 21.07 6.50
C SER A 134 -9.88 21.77 6.24
N ASN A 135 -10.17 21.98 4.98
CA ASN A 135 -11.44 22.50 4.54
C ASN A 135 -12.43 21.35 4.41
N MET A 136 -13.66 21.57 4.84
CA MET A 136 -14.75 20.61 4.68
C MET A 136 -15.76 21.16 3.70
N LEU A 137 -15.97 20.42 2.61
CA LEU A 137 -17.03 20.66 1.65
C LEU A 137 -18.11 19.60 1.82
N THR A 138 -19.35 20.05 2.05
CA THR A 138 -20.51 19.15 2.12
C THR A 138 -21.43 19.39 0.93
N ILE A 139 -21.79 18.34 0.20
CA ILE A 139 -22.69 18.39 -0.96
C ILE A 139 -23.83 17.39 -0.78
N THR A 140 -25.07 17.87 -0.83
CA THR A 140 -26.26 17.01 -0.80
C THR A 140 -26.85 16.89 -2.19
N HIS A 141 -27.06 15.66 -2.66
CA HIS A 141 -27.59 15.39 -4.00
C HIS A 141 -28.44 14.10 -4.07
N ASN A 142 -29.13 13.90 -5.19
CA ASN A 142 -29.91 12.68 -5.48
C ASN A 142 -29.56 11.99 -6.81
N ASN A 143 -28.49 12.42 -7.48
CA ASN A 143 -27.98 11.74 -8.69
C ASN A 143 -27.59 10.28 -8.44
N LYS A 144 -27.80 9.45 -9.47
CA LYS A 144 -27.29 8.07 -9.51
C LYS A 144 -25.76 8.02 -9.65
N LEU A 145 -25.19 8.90 -10.46
CA LEU A 145 -23.74 9.04 -10.65
C LEU A 145 -23.33 10.44 -10.21
N PHE A 146 -22.44 10.53 -9.24
CA PHE A 146 -21.91 11.80 -8.74
C PHE A 146 -20.44 11.93 -9.12
N LYS A 147 -20.05 13.11 -9.61
CA LYS A 147 -18.66 13.46 -9.91
C LYS A 147 -18.16 14.43 -8.85
N ALA A 148 -17.04 14.11 -8.21
CA ALA A 148 -16.47 14.98 -7.19
C ALA A 148 -16.00 16.33 -7.79
N PRO A 149 -16.03 17.42 -7.01
CA PRO A 149 -15.40 18.69 -7.37
C PRO A 149 -13.91 18.56 -7.70
N MET A 150 -13.40 19.49 -8.50
CA MET A 150 -11.97 19.64 -8.72
C MET A 150 -11.40 20.59 -7.66
N PHE A 151 -10.33 20.18 -6.99
CA PHE A 151 -9.63 21.01 -6.02
C PHE A 151 -8.25 21.39 -6.57
N THR A 152 -7.86 22.65 -6.41
CA THR A 152 -6.56 23.17 -6.84
C THR A 152 -5.85 23.86 -5.68
N GLY A 153 -4.52 23.70 -5.62
CA GLY A 153 -3.69 24.23 -4.54
C GLY A 153 -2.30 23.61 -4.53
N THR A 154 -1.52 23.91 -3.49
CA THR A 154 -0.08 23.59 -3.45
C THR A 154 0.22 22.10 -3.18
N SER A 155 -0.69 21.36 -2.56
CA SER A 155 -0.59 19.90 -2.31
C SER A 155 -1.94 19.31 -1.91
N VAL A 156 -2.87 19.31 -2.87
CA VAL A 156 -4.24 18.86 -2.65
C VAL A 156 -4.28 17.37 -2.29
N ALA A 157 -4.79 17.08 -1.10
CA ALA A 157 -5.23 15.76 -0.69
C ALA A 157 -6.68 15.87 -0.23
N ALA A 158 -7.50 14.86 -0.49
CA ALA A 158 -8.85 14.81 0.05
C ALA A 158 -9.28 13.39 0.37
N VAL A 159 -10.18 13.29 1.33
CA VAL A 159 -10.92 12.08 1.66
C VAL A 159 -12.39 12.38 1.39
N ILE A 160 -13.05 11.49 0.65
CA ILE A 160 -14.46 11.63 0.32
C ILE A 160 -15.24 10.54 1.05
N GLU A 161 -16.22 10.94 1.86
CA GLU A 161 -17.27 10.06 2.36
C GLU A 161 -18.52 10.26 1.50
N TRP A 162 -18.98 9.19 0.84
CA TRP A 162 -20.05 9.29 -0.16
C TRP A 162 -21.47 9.33 0.43
N GLY A 163 -21.62 9.16 1.74
CA GLY A 163 -22.93 9.11 2.42
C GLY A 163 -23.71 7.80 2.26
N ASP A 164 -23.13 6.79 1.61
CA ASP A 164 -23.65 5.41 1.54
C ASP A 164 -22.83 4.40 2.39
N GLY A 165 -21.91 4.92 3.21
CA GLY A 165 -20.99 4.14 4.04
C GLY A 165 -19.67 3.78 3.33
N LYS A 166 -19.47 4.20 2.08
CA LYS A 166 -18.19 4.06 1.38
C LYS A 166 -17.37 5.35 1.49
N GLN A 167 -16.06 5.16 1.40
CA GLN A 167 -15.07 6.21 1.48
C GLN A 167 -13.98 5.94 0.44
N ASP A 168 -13.49 6.99 -0.20
CA ASP A 168 -12.37 6.93 -1.13
C ASP A 168 -11.39 8.08 -0.90
N ASN A 169 -10.12 7.85 -1.24
CA ASN A 169 -9.16 8.93 -1.37
C ASN A 169 -9.41 9.67 -2.69
N TYR A 170 -9.33 11.00 -2.66
CA TYR A 170 -9.54 11.83 -3.83
C TYR A 170 -8.50 11.55 -4.91
N VAL A 171 -8.99 11.37 -6.13
CA VAL A 171 -8.21 11.45 -7.36
C VAL A 171 -8.97 12.32 -8.37
N MET A 172 -8.25 12.89 -9.34
CA MET A 172 -8.86 13.72 -10.37
C MET A 172 -9.97 12.96 -11.11
N ASP A 173 -11.09 13.64 -11.35
CA ASP A 173 -12.27 13.11 -12.05
C ASP A 173 -12.95 11.89 -11.39
N ILE A 174 -12.70 11.63 -10.10
CA ILE A 174 -13.37 10.53 -9.39
C ILE A 174 -14.89 10.67 -9.41
N THR A 175 -15.56 9.54 -9.67
CA THR A 175 -17.03 9.43 -9.68
C THR A 175 -17.49 8.30 -8.78
N HIS A 176 -18.68 8.43 -8.22
CA HIS A 176 -19.34 7.40 -7.44
C HIS A 176 -20.74 7.08 -7.98
N GLU A 177 -21.04 5.79 -8.16
CA GLU A 177 -22.37 5.32 -8.58
C GLU A 177 -23.14 4.73 -7.39
N TYR A 178 -24.30 5.31 -7.11
CA TYR A 178 -25.19 4.88 -6.05
C TYR A 178 -26.16 3.80 -6.53
N SER A 179 -26.29 2.74 -5.73
CA SER A 179 -27.17 1.60 -6.06
C SER A 179 -28.65 1.85 -5.74
N THR A 180 -28.96 2.82 -4.86
CA THR A 180 -30.34 3.12 -4.46
C THR A 180 -30.69 4.58 -4.74
N GLN A 181 -31.94 4.84 -5.14
CA GLN A 181 -32.40 6.20 -5.41
C GLN A 181 -32.92 6.84 -4.12
N LYS A 182 -32.08 7.68 -3.52
CA LYS A 182 -32.39 8.52 -2.36
C LYS A 182 -31.50 9.76 -2.38
N THR A 183 -31.62 10.59 -1.34
CA THR A 183 -30.70 11.72 -1.14
C THR A 183 -29.46 11.23 -0.38
N TYR A 184 -28.29 11.69 -0.80
CA TYR A 184 -27.00 11.43 -0.17
C TYR A 184 -26.34 12.75 0.20
N THR A 185 -25.54 12.70 1.26
CA THR A 185 -24.66 13.79 1.67
C THR A 185 -23.23 13.30 1.50
N VAL A 186 -22.51 13.96 0.61
CA VAL A 186 -21.09 13.74 0.36
C VAL A 186 -20.31 14.72 1.24
N GLU A 187 -19.42 14.21 2.06
CA GLU A 187 -18.51 15.00 2.90
C GLU A 187 -17.10 14.85 2.35
N ILE A 188 -16.47 15.97 2.03
CA ILE A 188 -15.12 16.00 1.45
C ILE A 188 -14.23 16.81 2.38
N GLN A 189 -13.38 16.10 3.11
CA GLN A 189 -12.31 16.73 3.86
C GLN A 189 -11.12 16.93 2.92
N VAL A 190 -10.69 18.17 2.71
CA VAL A 190 -9.60 18.52 1.80
C VAL A 190 -8.49 19.29 2.53
N TRP A 191 -7.24 18.99 2.19
CA TRP A 191 -6.05 19.68 2.68
C TRP A 191 -5.28 20.27 1.52
N GLY A 192 -4.73 21.47 1.70
CA GLY A 192 -3.87 22.13 0.72
C GLY A 192 -4.58 22.55 -0.58
N ALA A 193 -5.91 22.68 -0.55
CA ALA A 193 -6.73 23.24 -1.62
C ALA A 193 -7.11 24.68 -1.28
N ASP A 194 -6.81 25.59 -2.21
CA ASP A 194 -7.13 27.02 -2.09
C ASP A 194 -8.38 27.36 -2.93
N GLU A 195 -8.72 26.53 -3.92
CA GLU A 195 -9.84 26.71 -4.80
C GLU A 195 -10.59 25.39 -5.05
N VAL A 196 -11.88 25.52 -5.34
CA VAL A 196 -12.76 24.42 -5.71
C VAL A 196 -13.58 24.78 -6.95
N THR A 197 -13.54 23.91 -7.94
CA THR A 197 -14.33 24.00 -9.16
C THR A 197 -15.37 22.88 -9.17
N LEU A 198 -16.65 23.26 -9.17
CA LEU A 198 -17.74 22.31 -9.28
C LEU A 198 -17.90 21.89 -10.74
N PRO A 199 -18.07 20.59 -11.05
CA PRO A 199 -18.46 20.14 -12.38
C PRO A 199 -19.91 20.55 -12.69
N ASP A 200 -20.42 20.19 -13.86
CA ASP A 200 -21.85 20.27 -14.12
C ASP A 200 -22.62 19.41 -13.10
N ILE A 201 -23.24 20.08 -12.14
CA ILE A 201 -23.94 19.46 -11.02
C ILE A 201 -25.44 19.34 -11.32
N VAL A 202 -25.87 18.15 -11.67
CA VAL A 202 -27.30 17.79 -11.75
C VAL A 202 -27.78 17.34 -10.37
N GLY A 203 -29.06 17.49 -10.02
CA GLY A 203 -29.65 16.85 -8.82
C GLY A 203 -29.03 17.23 -7.46
N VAL A 204 -28.23 18.30 -7.40
CA VAL A 204 -27.68 18.86 -6.15
C VAL A 204 -28.73 19.76 -5.51
N SER A 205 -29.03 19.53 -4.23
CA SER A 205 -29.99 20.32 -3.46
C SER A 205 -29.33 21.30 -2.48
N GLN A 206 -28.10 21.03 -2.05
CA GLN A 206 -27.36 21.88 -1.13
C GLN A 206 -25.85 21.74 -1.33
N ILE A 207 -25.13 22.85 -1.19
CA ILE A 207 -23.67 22.89 -1.10
C ILE A 207 -23.32 23.79 0.08
N ASP A 208 -22.45 23.31 0.96
CA ASP A 208 -22.00 24.02 2.15
C ASP A 208 -20.48 24.22 2.10
N PHE A 209 -20.07 25.49 2.04
CA PHE A 209 -18.68 25.95 2.07
C PHE A 209 -18.32 26.64 3.40
N THR A 210 -19.18 26.58 4.42
CA THR A 210 -18.96 27.32 5.69
C THR A 210 -17.71 26.88 6.44
N LYS A 211 -17.19 25.69 6.12
CA LYS A 211 -15.95 25.13 6.67
C LYS A 211 -14.88 24.97 5.59
N PHE A 212 -15.02 25.65 4.45
CA PHE A 212 -14.05 25.69 3.36
C PHE A 212 -13.32 27.04 3.33
#